data_AF-A0A950ETG5-F1
#
_entry.id   AF-A0A950ETG5-F1
#
_cell.length_a   1.000
_cell.length_b   1.000
_cell.length_c   1.000
_cell.angle_alpha   90.00
_cell.angle_beta   90.00
_cell.angle_gamma   90.00
#
_symmetry.space_group_name_H-M   'P 1'
#
loop_
_entity.id
_entity.type
_entity.pdbx_description
1 polymer ?
#
loop_
_entity_poly.entity_id
_entity_poly.type
_entity_poly.pdbx_seq_one_letter_code
_entity_poly.pdbx_strand_id
1 'polypeptide(L)'
;MRHIACAGPATGRNTPNDPIERPDPPPPDLQKIYGSNPGDQAKQQEAAALKSAQLRQQVVEATNKLYLLAQQLRNEVDAAGKDPRTSINAATAAQIEKLAKTVREKTKMQ
;
A
#
# COMPACT_ATOMS: atom_id res chain seq x y z
N MET A 1 21.11 -1.10 50.11
CA MET A 1 22.16 -0.65 49.15
C MET A 1 22.89 -1.86 48.61
N ARG A 2 22.60 -2.25 47.36
CA ARG A 2 23.44 -3.14 46.55
C ARG A 2 23.36 -2.66 45.10
N HIS A 3 24.50 -2.22 44.58
CA HIS A 3 24.66 -1.68 43.25
C HIS A 3 24.61 -2.81 42.22
N ILE A 4 23.78 -2.65 41.19
CA ILE A 4 23.87 -3.45 39.96
C ILE A 4 24.70 -2.62 38.98
N ALA A 5 25.92 -3.10 38.72
CA ALA A 5 26.74 -2.65 37.62
C ALA A 5 26.20 -3.26 36.33
N CYS A 6 25.92 -2.43 35.32
CA CYS A 6 25.84 -2.85 33.93
C CYS A 6 26.82 -2.01 33.11
N ALA A 7 27.75 -2.72 32.50
CA ALA A 7 28.81 -2.22 31.65
C ALA A 7 28.24 -1.62 30.36
N GLY A 8 28.82 -0.49 29.93
CA GLY A 8 28.77 -0.11 28.52
C GLY A 8 29.86 -0.85 27.73
N PRO A 9 29.79 -0.77 26.40
CA PRO A 9 30.98 -0.47 25.65
C PRO A 9 30.86 0.86 24.91
N ALA A 10 32.03 1.47 24.80
CA ALA A 10 32.32 2.77 24.24
C ALA A 10 32.00 2.90 22.74
N THR A 11 32.05 4.17 22.32
CA THR A 11 32.49 4.66 20.99
C THR A 11 31.48 4.68 19.85
N GLY A 12 30.80 5.82 19.72
CA GLY A 12 30.41 6.40 18.43
C GLY A 12 30.87 7.85 18.41
N ARG A 13 31.83 8.18 17.53
CA ARG A 13 32.32 9.55 17.31
C ARG A 13 31.17 10.42 16.78
N ASN A 14 30.83 11.48 17.50
CA ASN A 14 29.97 12.54 16.95
C ASN A 14 30.76 13.32 15.88
N THR A 15 30.42 13.15 14.61
CA THR A 15 30.78 14.08 13.54
C THR A 15 29.79 15.26 13.54
N PRO A 16 30.22 16.53 13.48
CA PRO A 16 29.31 17.68 13.64
C PRO A 16 28.35 17.97 12.48
N ASN A 17 28.13 17.04 11.53
CA ASN A 17 27.51 17.38 10.24
C ASN A 17 26.56 16.31 9.65
N ASP A 18 26.07 15.37 10.44
CA ASP A 18 25.03 14.47 9.96
C ASP A 18 23.64 15.16 10.06
N PRO A 19 22.88 15.25 8.95
CA PRO A 19 21.50 15.73 8.99
C PRO A 19 20.71 14.86 9.97
N ILE A 20 20.09 15.49 10.96
CA ILE A 20 19.17 14.82 11.88
C ILE A 20 18.03 14.26 11.03
N GLU A 21 18.05 12.95 10.75
CA GLU A 21 16.91 12.26 10.16
C GLU A 21 15.74 12.41 11.11
N ARG A 22 14.78 13.29 10.77
CA ARG A 22 13.52 13.35 11.50
C ARG A 22 12.83 12.00 11.30
N PRO A 23 12.39 11.33 12.38
CA PRO A 23 11.54 10.17 12.25
C PRO A 23 10.34 10.51 11.37
N ASP A 24 10.06 9.67 10.38
CA ASP A 24 8.84 9.82 9.58
C ASP A 24 7.63 9.90 10.52
N PRO A 25 6.68 10.82 10.25
CA PRO A 25 5.48 10.90 11.07
C PRO A 25 4.77 9.53 11.03
N PRO A 26 4.34 9.01 12.20
CA PRO A 26 3.62 7.76 12.25
C PRO A 26 2.38 7.83 11.34
N PRO A 27 2.00 6.72 10.68
CA PRO A 27 0.83 6.72 9.82
C PRO A 27 -0.40 7.20 10.61
N PRO A 28 -1.26 8.03 9.99
CA PRO A 28 -2.41 8.58 10.68
C PRO A 28 -3.30 7.45 11.20
N ASP A 29 -3.51 7.44 12.51
CA ASP A 29 -4.37 6.47 13.18
C ASP A 29 -5.83 6.80 12.84
N LEU A 30 -6.39 6.07 11.87
CA LEU A 30 -7.77 6.25 11.39
C LEU A 30 -8.82 5.90 12.46
N GLN A 31 -8.43 5.25 13.56
CA GLN A 31 -9.33 4.91 14.67
C GLN A 31 -9.33 5.96 15.78
N LYS A 32 -8.36 6.88 15.79
CA LYS A 32 -8.34 7.98 16.75
C LYS A 32 -9.30 9.08 16.32
N ILE A 33 -10.33 9.27 17.14
CA ILE A 33 -11.18 10.45 17.08
C ILE A 33 -10.43 11.59 17.77
N TYR A 34 -10.16 12.66 17.03
CA TYR A 34 -9.44 13.84 17.55
C TYR A 34 -10.43 14.96 17.86
N GLY A 35 -10.38 15.47 19.09
CA GLY A 35 -11.22 16.58 19.55
C GLY A 35 -12.37 16.15 20.47
N SER A 36 -12.71 17.02 21.41
CA SER A 36 -13.71 16.77 22.45
C SER A 36 -15.13 17.19 22.06
N ASN A 37 -15.30 17.85 20.91
CA ASN A 37 -16.58 18.37 20.43
C ASN A 37 -17.33 17.32 19.60
N PRO A 38 -18.59 16.96 19.95
CA PRO A 38 -19.37 15.95 19.22
C PRO A 38 -19.52 16.24 17.72
N GLY A 39 -19.63 17.52 17.34
CA GLY A 39 -19.75 17.93 15.94
C GLY A 39 -18.48 17.69 15.11
N ASP A 40 -17.30 17.76 15.72
CA ASP A 40 -16.03 17.49 15.03
C ASP A 40 -15.79 15.98 14.88
N GLN A 41 -16.25 15.20 15.86
CA GLN A 41 -16.22 13.74 15.80
C GLN A 41 -17.13 13.20 14.69
N ALA A 42 -18.34 13.76 14.55
CA ALA A 42 -19.27 13.38 13.49
C ALA A 42 -18.69 13.63 12.08
N LYS A 43 -18.07 14.80 11.88
CA LYS A 43 -17.39 15.14 10.61
C LYS A 43 -16.21 14.22 10.30
N GLN A 44 -15.43 13.84 11.31
CA GLN A 44 -14.33 12.89 11.14
C GLN A 44 -14.83 11.50 10.75
N GLN A 45 -15.90 11.02 11.40
CA GLN A 45 -16.50 9.73 11.06
C GLN A 45 -17.07 9.73 9.64
N GLU A 46 -17.75 10.80 9.23
CA GLU A 46 -18.27 10.95 7.87
C GLU A 46 -17.14 10.96 6.84
N ALA A 47 -16.07 11.73 7.08
CA ALA A 47 -14.90 11.76 6.20
C ALA A 47 -14.20 10.38 6.09
N ALA A 48 -14.08 9.66 7.21
CA ALA A 48 -13.52 8.31 7.24
C ALA A 48 -14.41 7.33 6.45
N ALA A 49 -15.73 7.41 6.62
CA ALA A 49 -16.69 6.58 5.89
C ALA A 49 -16.60 6.83 4.38
N LEU A 50 -16.56 8.08 3.93
CA LEU A 50 -16.40 8.45 2.51
C LEU A 50 -15.08 7.94 1.94
N LYS A 51 -13.96 8.12 2.66
CA LYS A 51 -12.64 7.61 2.23
C LYS A 51 -12.65 6.09 2.10
N SER A 52 -13.27 5.38 3.05
CA SER A 52 -13.40 3.92 3.00
C SER A 52 -14.23 3.48 1.78
N ALA A 53 -15.31 4.21 1.45
CA ALA A 53 -16.16 3.90 0.31
C ALA A 53 -15.42 4.11 -1.02
N GLN A 54 -14.67 5.21 -1.15
CA GLN A 54 -13.83 5.49 -2.31
C GLN A 54 -12.75 4.41 -2.50
N LEU A 55 -12.08 3.99 -1.41
CA LEU A 55 -11.10 2.92 -1.48
C LEU A 55 -11.72 1.60 -1.94
N ARG A 56 -12.90 1.24 -1.43
CA ARG A 56 -13.64 0.05 -1.89
C ARG A 56 -13.96 0.12 -3.38
N GLN A 57 -14.45 1.26 -3.87
CA GLN A 57 -14.73 1.47 -5.29
C GLN A 57 -13.48 1.29 -6.15
N GLN A 58 -12.36 1.91 -5.76
CA GLN A 58 -11.09 1.77 -6.49
C GLN A 58 -10.58 0.33 -6.53
N VAL A 59 -10.76 -0.44 -5.45
CA VAL A 59 -10.40 -1.87 -5.42
C VAL A 59 -11.29 -2.67 -6.36
N VAL A 60 -12.60 -2.43 -6.36
CA VAL A 60 -13.55 -3.10 -7.27
C VAL A 60 -13.20 -2.79 -8.73
N GLU A 61 -12.96 -1.53 -9.07
CA GLU A 61 -12.57 -1.13 -10.43
C GLU A 61 -11.25 -1.76 -10.86
N ALA A 62 -10.23 -1.74 -10.01
CA ALA A 62 -8.94 -2.36 -10.29
C ALA A 62 -9.08 -3.87 -10.50
N THR A 63 -9.91 -4.53 -9.69
CA THR A 63 -10.19 -5.98 -9.80
C THR A 63 -10.90 -6.31 -11.11
N ASN A 64 -11.90 -5.51 -11.51
CA ASN A 64 -12.59 -5.69 -12.79
C ASN A 64 -11.64 -5.55 -13.99
N LYS A 65 -10.73 -4.56 -13.95
CA LYS A 65 -9.69 -4.40 -14.98
C LYS A 65 -8.75 -5.61 -15.02
N LEU A 66 -8.35 -6.12 -13.86
CA LEU A 66 -7.51 -7.32 -13.73
C LEU A 66 -8.18 -8.55 -14.34
N TYR A 67 -9.48 -8.73 -14.08
CA TYR A 67 -10.27 -9.82 -14.65
C TYR A 67 -10.33 -9.74 -16.18
N LEU A 68 -10.60 -8.56 -16.74
CA LEU A 68 -10.65 -8.36 -18.19
C LEU A 68 -9.29 -8.62 -18.85
N LEU A 69 -8.19 -8.13 -18.28
CA LEU A 69 -6.85 -8.38 -18.79
C LEU A 69 -6.49 -9.87 -18.70
N ALA A 70 -6.87 -10.56 -17.63
CA ALA A 70 -6.66 -12.00 -17.49
C ALA A 70 -7.46 -12.79 -18.54
N GLN A 71 -8.69 -12.37 -18.86
CA GLN A 71 -9.46 -12.96 -19.95
C GLN A 71 -8.81 -12.72 -21.31
N GLN A 72 -8.32 -11.50 -21.58
CA GLN A 72 -7.60 -11.19 -22.82
C GLN A 72 -6.33 -12.04 -22.94
N LEU A 73 -5.53 -12.13 -21.88
CA LEU A 73 -4.32 -12.97 -21.86
C LEU A 73 -4.65 -14.44 -22.11
N ARG A 74 -5.72 -14.97 -21.48
CA ARG A 74 -6.17 -16.34 -21.74
C ARG A 74 -6.50 -16.54 -23.22
N ASN A 75 -7.26 -15.62 -23.83
CA ASN A 75 -7.63 -15.71 -25.24
C ASN A 75 -6.40 -15.61 -26.16
N GLU A 76 -5.42 -14.75 -25.83
CA GLU A 76 -4.15 -14.64 -26.55
C GLU A 76 -3.34 -15.93 -26.46
N VAL A 77 -3.27 -16.57 -25.29
CA VAL A 77 -2.59 -17.86 -25.10
C VAL A 77 -3.31 -18.98 -25.85
N ASP A 78 -4.64 -19.04 -25.78
CA ASP A 78 -5.45 -20.02 -26.51
C ASP A 78 -5.32 -19.84 -28.04
N ALA A 79 -5.09 -18.61 -28.52
CA ALA A 79 -4.80 -18.30 -29.92
C ALA A 79 -3.36 -18.63 -30.32
N ALA A 80 -2.37 -18.29 -29.47
CA ALA A 80 -0.96 -18.60 -29.68
C ALA A 80 -0.67 -20.10 -29.68
N GLY A 81 -1.42 -20.90 -28.90
CA GLY A 81 -1.37 -22.36 -28.96
C GLY A 81 -1.83 -22.94 -30.31
N LYS A 82 -2.59 -22.17 -31.11
CA LYS A 82 -3.05 -22.53 -32.46
C LYS A 82 -2.14 -22.00 -33.57
N ASP A 83 -1.43 -20.90 -33.33
CA ASP A 83 -0.40 -20.37 -34.24
C ASP A 83 0.85 -19.93 -33.44
N PRO A 84 1.98 -20.68 -33.55
CA PRO A 84 3.21 -20.41 -32.80
C PRO A 84 3.89 -19.09 -33.17
N ARG A 85 3.39 -18.34 -34.16
CA ARG A 85 3.85 -16.99 -34.50
C ARG A 85 3.21 -15.88 -33.66
N THR A 86 2.19 -16.20 -32.88
CA THR A 86 1.48 -15.23 -32.04
C THR A 86 2.28 -15.00 -30.76
N SER A 87 3.05 -13.92 -30.70
CA SER A 87 3.79 -13.55 -29.48
C SER A 87 2.82 -13.14 -28.38
N ILE A 88 2.92 -13.75 -27.20
CA ILE A 88 2.22 -13.28 -25.99
C ILE A 88 2.62 -11.81 -25.75
N ASN A 89 1.64 -10.92 -25.65
CA ASN A 89 1.89 -9.50 -25.57
C ASN A 89 2.51 -9.13 -24.20
N ALA A 90 3.81 -8.87 -24.17
CA ALA A 90 4.54 -8.49 -22.96
C ALA A 90 3.96 -7.24 -22.27
N ALA A 91 3.28 -6.36 -23.01
CA ALA A 91 2.59 -5.21 -22.44
C ALA A 91 1.38 -5.61 -21.59
N THR A 92 0.64 -6.65 -21.99
CA THR A 92 -0.49 -7.21 -21.22
C THR A 92 -0.01 -7.81 -19.91
N ALA A 93 1.10 -8.56 -19.94
CA ALA A 93 1.71 -9.13 -18.72
C ALA A 93 2.18 -8.03 -17.74
N ALA A 94 2.85 -7.00 -18.24
CA ALA A 94 3.30 -5.87 -17.42
C ALA A 94 2.13 -5.09 -16.78
N GLN A 95 1.01 -4.93 -17.51
CA GLN A 95 -0.20 -4.31 -16.96
C GLN A 95 -0.85 -5.15 -15.86
N ILE A 96 -0.90 -6.48 -16.02
CA ILE A 96 -1.41 -7.41 -15.01
C ILE A 96 -0.58 -7.31 -13.73
N GLU A 97 0.75 -7.33 -13.84
CA GLU A 97 1.65 -7.22 -12.67
C GLU A 97 1.43 -5.90 -11.93
N LYS A 98 1.35 -4.78 -12.66
CA LYS A 98 1.11 -3.45 -12.08
C LYS A 98 -0.24 -3.37 -11.36
N LEU A 99 -1.30 -3.92 -11.96
CA LEU A 99 -2.64 -3.94 -11.35
C LEU A 99 -2.67 -4.86 -10.12
N ALA A 100 -2.04 -6.03 -10.18
CA ALA A 100 -1.95 -6.96 -9.05
C ALA A 100 -1.21 -6.33 -7.87
N LYS A 101 -0.11 -5.61 -8.14
CA LYS A 101 0.62 -4.85 -7.12
C LYS A 101 -0.25 -3.75 -6.50
N THR A 102 -0.96 -2.99 -7.34
CA THR A 102 -1.89 -1.93 -6.91
C THR A 102 -3.00 -2.47 -6.00
N VAL A 103 -3.61 -3.61 -6.36
CA VAL A 103 -4.64 -4.25 -5.53
C VAL A 103 -4.04 -4.70 -4.21
N ARG A 104 -2.90 -5.40 -4.22
CA ARG A 104 -2.22 -5.86 -3.00
C ARG A 104 -1.89 -4.72 -2.04
N GLU A 105 -1.38 -3.61 -2.55
CA GLU A 105 -1.04 -2.43 -1.74
C GLU A 105 -2.30 -1.78 -1.15
N LYS A 106 -3.37 -1.63 -1.95
CA LYS A 106 -4.65 -1.06 -1.47
C LYS A 106 -5.37 -1.96 -0.48
N THR A 107 -5.27 -3.28 -0.61
CA THR A 107 -5.87 -4.24 0.33
C THR A 107 -5.11 -4.31 1.65
N LYS A 108 -3.77 -4.15 1.64
CA LYS A 108 -2.96 -4.08 2.88
C LYS A 108 -3.15 -2.80 3.69
N MET A 109 -3.72 -1.76 3.07
CA MET A 109 -4.05 -0.50 3.74
C MET A 109 -5.46 -0.51 4.38
N GLN A 110 -6.20 -1.62 4.28
CA GLN A 110 -7.42 -1.87 5.06
C GLN A 110 -7.07 -2.52 6.40
#